data_AF-A0A7X7BFU2-F1
#
_entry.id   AF-A0A7X7BFU2-F1
#
_cell.length_a   1.000
_cell.length_b   1.000
_cell.length_c   1.000
_cell.angle_alpha   90.00
_cell.angle_beta   90.00
_cell.angle_gamma   90.00
#
_symmetry.space_group_name_H-M   'P 1'
#
loop_
_entity.id
_entity.type
_entity.pdbx_description
1 polymer ?
#
loop_
_entity_poly.entity_id
_entity_poly.type
_entity_poly.pdbx_seq_one_letter_code
_entity_poly.pdbx_strand_id
1 'polypeptide(L)'
;MKKETKKVPMDKKTKKAFKVYIALIMLFTLTIGIAPNVMAADDPLTVVNNLSNFIFGLIRAIGMILLGFGIVQIGLSLKSHDPSQRANGFMTLAGGVVITFAKEILNMITG
;
A
#
# COMPACT_ATOMS: atom_id res chain seq x y z
N MET A 1 -27.11 -8.87 5.71
CA MET A 1 -26.39 -8.23 6.83
C MET A 1 -25.66 -7.00 6.30
N LYS A 2 -26.20 -5.79 6.52
CA LYS A 2 -25.59 -4.52 6.09
C LYS A 2 -24.27 -4.37 6.87
N LYS A 3 -23.11 -4.58 6.23
CA LYS A 3 -21.82 -4.22 6.82
C LYS A 3 -21.78 -2.70 6.89
N GLU A 4 -22.28 -2.14 7.99
CA GLU A 4 -22.02 -0.74 8.30
C GLU A 4 -20.49 -0.60 8.41
N THR A 5 -19.90 0.10 7.45
CA THR A 5 -18.51 0.52 7.49
C THR A 5 -18.37 1.51 8.64
N LYS A 6 -18.23 0.98 9.86
CA LYS A 6 -17.94 1.76 11.07
C LYS A 6 -16.69 2.57 10.77
N LYS A 7 -16.87 3.88 10.55
CA LYS A 7 -15.75 4.80 10.36
C LYS A 7 -14.88 4.67 11.61
N VAL A 8 -13.64 4.24 11.42
CA VAL A 8 -12.67 4.12 12.51
C VAL A 8 -12.54 5.51 13.14
N PRO A 9 -12.81 5.67 14.45
CA PRO A 9 -12.73 6.96 15.11
C PRO A 9 -11.27 7.40 15.22
N MET A 10 -10.78 8.05 14.17
CA MET A 10 -9.42 8.58 14.11
C MET A 10 -9.37 9.98 14.70
N ASP A 11 -8.46 10.19 15.64
CA ASP A 11 -8.17 11.51 16.17
C ASP A 11 -7.61 12.44 15.07
N LYS A 12 -7.76 13.76 15.23
CA LYS A 12 -7.31 14.75 14.23
C LYS A 12 -5.80 14.63 13.97
N LYS A 13 -5.02 14.30 15.00
CA LYS A 13 -3.56 14.07 14.89
C LYS A 13 -3.24 12.85 14.03
N THR A 14 -3.87 11.70 14.30
CA THR A 14 -3.68 10.46 13.54
C THR A 14 -4.09 10.62 12.08
N LYS A 15 -5.18 11.36 11.81
CA LYS A 15 -5.61 11.66 10.45
C LYS A 15 -4.59 12.52 9.68
N LYS A 16 -3.97 13.51 10.33
CA LYS A 16 -2.92 14.34 9.71
C LYS A 16 -1.67 13.51 9.41
N ALA A 17 -1.21 12.70 10.37
CA ALA A 17 -0.06 11.81 10.18
C ALA A 17 -0.31 10.82 9.03
N PHE A 18 -1.49 10.22 8.96
CA PHE A 18 -1.85 9.28 7.89
C PHE A 18 -1.89 9.95 6.50
N LYS A 19 -2.38 11.20 6.40
CA LYS A 19 -2.31 11.96 5.14
C LYS A 19 -0.88 12.24 4.70
N VAL A 20 0.00 12.62 5.64
CA VAL A 20 1.43 12.83 5.35
C VAL A 20 2.08 11.53 4.91
N TYR A 21 1.79 10.42 5.58
CA TYR A 21 2.26 9.09 5.19
C TYR A 21 1.85 8.72 3.76
N ILE A 22 0.58 8.91 3.39
CA ILE A 22 0.10 8.69 2.02
C ILE A 22 0.82 9.60 1.02
N ALA A 23 1.00 10.89 1.35
CA ALA A 23 1.69 11.83 0.48
C ALA A 23 3.17 11.44 0.26
N LEU A 24 3.84 10.95 1.30
CA LEU A 24 5.22 10.45 1.20
C LEU A 24 5.31 9.21 0.31
N ILE A 25 4.36 8.26 0.42
CA ILE A 25 4.33 7.08 -0.46
C ILE A 25 4.08 7.49 -1.92
N MET A 26 3.16 8.44 -2.15
CA MET A 26 2.92 8.96 -3.50
C MET A 26 4.18 9.62 -4.05
N LEU A 27 4.82 10.50 -3.28
CA LEU A 27 6.06 11.15 -3.70
C LEU A 27 7.14 10.12 -4.02
N PHE A 28 7.37 9.14 -3.14
CA PHE A 28 8.33 8.06 -3.34
C PHE A 28 8.03 7.24 -4.61
N THR A 29 6.76 6.92 -4.86
CA THR A 29 6.34 6.18 -6.05
C THR A 29 6.53 6.99 -7.33
N LEU A 30 6.25 8.29 -7.29
CA LEU A 30 6.45 9.20 -8.42
C LEU A 30 7.93 9.45 -8.70
N THR A 31 8.79 9.57 -7.67
CA THR A 31 10.21 9.88 -7.85
C THR A 31 11.06 8.65 -8.16
N ILE A 32 10.72 7.48 -7.64
CA ILE A 32 11.51 6.24 -7.82
C ILE A 32 10.88 5.31 -8.86
N GLY A 33 9.55 5.30 -8.98
CA GLY A 33 8.83 4.43 -9.92
C GLY A 33 8.67 5.00 -11.34
N ILE A 34 8.77 6.32 -11.51
CA ILE A 34 8.50 7.00 -12.80
C ILE A 34 9.76 7.60 -13.43
N ALA A 35 10.70 8.12 -12.63
CA ALA A 35 11.80 8.94 -13.13
C ALA A 35 12.76 8.29 -14.15
N PRO A 36 12.95 6.95 -14.23
CA PRO A 36 13.82 6.38 -15.28
C PRO A 36 13.08 5.74 -16.47
N ASN A 37 11.75 5.55 -16.43
CA ASN A 37 11.12 4.45 -17.21
C ASN A 37 10.17 4.89 -18.33
N VAL A 38 9.81 6.18 -18.43
CA VAL A 38 8.93 6.71 -19.50
C VAL A 38 9.73 7.27 -20.69
N MET A 39 11.06 7.38 -20.56
CA MET A 39 11.90 7.68 -21.71
C MET A 39 11.82 6.51 -22.70
N ALA A 40 11.47 6.84 -23.94
CA ALA A 40 11.31 5.89 -25.03
C ALA A 40 12.58 5.03 -25.13
N ALA A 41 12.45 3.73 -24.86
CA ALA A 41 13.47 2.78 -25.23
C ALA A 41 13.34 2.52 -26.73
N ASP A 42 14.46 2.38 -27.43
CA ASP A 42 14.50 2.12 -28.88
C ASP A 42 13.85 0.79 -29.29
N ASP A 43 13.53 -0.09 -28.33
CA ASP A 43 12.91 -1.39 -28.57
C ASP A 43 11.54 -1.57 -27.83
N PRO A 44 10.49 -2.05 -28.53
CA PRO A 44 9.15 -2.23 -27.96
C PRO A 44 9.09 -3.13 -26.71
N LEU A 45 9.95 -4.13 -26.59
CA LEU A 45 9.96 -5.03 -25.42
C LEU A 45 10.37 -4.29 -24.15
N THR A 46 11.32 -3.36 -24.28
CA THR A 46 11.79 -2.55 -23.16
C THR A 46 10.70 -1.59 -22.68
N VAL A 47 9.91 -1.02 -23.60
CA VAL A 47 8.75 -0.18 -23.25
C VAL A 47 7.72 -0.98 -22.44
N VAL A 48 7.41 -2.20 -22.87
CA VAL A 48 6.48 -3.08 -22.14
C VAL A 48 7.01 -3.45 -20.76
N ASN A 49 8.31 -3.77 -20.64
CA ASN A 49 8.93 -4.09 -19.35
C ASN A 49 8.93 -2.89 -18.39
N ASN A 50 9.22 -1.69 -18.90
CA ASN A 50 9.16 -0.45 -18.13
C ASN A 50 7.73 -0.15 -17.66
N LEU A 51 6.73 -0.40 -18.50
CA LEU A 51 5.32 -0.29 -18.14
C LEU A 51 4.92 -1.30 -17.05
N SER A 52 5.30 -2.57 -17.18
CA SER A 52 5.06 -3.58 -16.14
C SER A 52 5.69 -3.19 -14.81
N ASN A 53 6.93 -2.69 -14.83
CA ASN A 53 7.61 -2.19 -13.63
C ASN A 53 6.88 -1.01 -13.00
N PHE A 54 6.37 -0.09 -13.81
CA PHE A 54 5.55 1.02 -13.34
C PHE A 54 4.26 0.54 -12.66
N ILE A 55 3.52 -0.38 -13.29
CA ILE A 55 2.27 -0.93 -12.74
C ILE A 55 2.53 -1.67 -11.42
N PHE A 56 3.57 -2.51 -11.35
CA PHE A 56 3.96 -3.15 -10.08
C PHE A 56 4.41 -2.14 -9.01
N GLY A 57 5.01 -1.02 -9.41
CA GLY A 57 5.31 0.10 -8.51
C GLY A 57 4.06 0.72 -7.89
N LEU A 58 2.99 0.93 -8.68
CA LEU A 58 1.70 1.42 -8.18
C LEU A 58 1.03 0.40 -7.24
N ILE A 59 1.05 -0.88 -7.59
CA ILE A 59 0.51 -1.96 -6.74
C ILE A 59 1.24 -1.99 -5.38
N ARG A 60 2.58 -1.90 -5.41
CA ARG A 60 3.40 -1.84 -4.19
C ARG A 60 3.06 -0.63 -3.32
N ALA A 61 2.85 0.52 -3.93
CA ALA A 61 2.44 1.74 -3.24
C ALA A 61 1.09 1.56 -2.51
N ILE A 62 0.12 0.92 -3.18
CA ILE A 62 -1.19 0.58 -2.57
C ILE A 62 -0.99 -0.36 -1.38
N GLY A 63 -0.15 -1.38 -1.51
CA GLY A 63 0.19 -2.28 -0.41
C GLY A 63 0.79 -1.52 0.79
N MET A 64 1.70 -0.59 0.55
CA MET A 64 2.30 0.23 1.63
C MET A 64 1.27 1.12 2.32
N ILE A 65 0.28 1.65 1.59
CA ILE A 65 -0.82 2.43 2.18
C ILE A 65 -1.69 1.55 3.08
N LEU A 66 -2.02 0.33 2.63
CA LEU A 66 -2.79 -0.63 3.41
C LEU A 66 -2.03 -1.08 4.66
N LEU A 67 -0.71 -1.27 4.58
CA LEU A 67 0.13 -1.54 5.74
C LEU A 67 0.03 -0.41 6.78
N GLY A 68 0.22 0.84 6.37
CA GLY A 68 0.07 1.97 7.29
C GLY A 68 -1.32 2.07 7.90
N PHE A 69 -2.37 1.77 7.13
CA PHE A 69 -3.74 1.75 7.62
C PHE A 69 -4.01 0.61 8.61
N GLY A 70 -3.48 -0.58 8.36
CA GLY A 70 -3.58 -1.72 9.28
C GLY A 70 -2.89 -1.44 10.61
N ILE A 71 -1.71 -0.80 10.60
CA ILE A 71 -1.01 -0.38 11.83
C ILE A 71 -1.89 0.61 12.62
N VAL A 72 -2.49 1.59 11.95
CA VAL A 72 -3.38 2.56 12.61
C VAL A 72 -4.59 1.88 13.27
N GLN A 73 -5.20 0.90 12.61
CA GLN A 73 -6.31 0.14 13.19
C GLN A 73 -5.88 -0.65 14.43
N ILE A 74 -4.72 -1.32 14.38
CA ILE A 74 -4.18 -2.04 15.53
C ILE A 74 -3.84 -1.06 16.66
N GLY A 75 -3.18 0.06 16.38
CA GLY A 75 -2.83 1.06 17.40
C GLY A 75 -4.06 1.66 18.11
N LEU A 76 -5.12 1.97 17.36
CA LEU A 76 -6.38 2.44 17.94
C LEU A 76 -7.07 1.35 18.77
N SER A 77 -7.03 0.11 18.31
CA SER A 77 -7.62 -1.04 19.00
C SER A 77 -6.91 -1.42 20.31
N LEU A 78 -5.63 -1.06 20.45
CA LEU A 78 -4.90 -1.20 21.72
C LEU A 78 -5.41 -0.18 22.73
N LYS A 79 -5.60 1.09 22.31
CA LYS A 79 -6.14 2.17 23.16
C LYS A 79 -7.60 1.93 23.56
N SER A 80 -8.42 1.44 22.63
CA SER A 80 -9.86 1.23 22.83
C SER A 80 -10.22 -0.17 23.36
N HIS A 81 -9.22 -1.04 23.61
CA HIS A 81 -9.40 -2.43 24.03
C HIS A 81 -10.36 -3.27 23.16
N ASP A 82 -10.50 -2.90 21.89
CA ASP A 82 -11.55 -3.39 21.00
C ASP A 82 -11.04 -4.53 20.10
N PRO A 83 -11.41 -5.80 20.36
CA PRO A 83 -10.82 -6.97 19.70
C PRO A 83 -11.12 -7.03 18.20
N SER A 84 -12.24 -6.46 17.75
CA SER A 84 -12.60 -6.47 16.33
C SER A 84 -11.70 -5.56 15.49
N GLN A 85 -11.30 -4.40 16.03
CA GLN A 85 -10.35 -3.50 15.36
C GLN A 85 -8.95 -4.10 15.29
N ARG A 86 -8.55 -4.90 16.29
CA ARG A 86 -7.31 -5.69 16.24
C ARG A 86 -7.35 -6.66 15.07
N ALA A 87 -8.37 -7.52 15.03
CA ALA A 87 -8.50 -8.55 14.00
C ALA A 87 -8.57 -7.94 12.59
N ASN A 88 -9.36 -6.89 12.39
CA ASN A 88 -9.48 -6.20 11.09
C ASN A 88 -8.18 -5.48 10.69
N GLY A 89 -7.49 -4.88 11.65
CA GLY A 89 -6.17 -4.29 11.44
C GLY A 89 -5.13 -5.34 11.03
N PHE A 90 -5.10 -6.50 11.69
CA PHE A 90 -4.20 -7.60 11.32
C PHE A 90 -4.51 -8.19 9.95
N MET A 91 -5.79 -8.38 9.59
CA MET A 91 -6.17 -8.83 8.25
C MET A 91 -5.74 -7.83 7.16
N THR A 92 -5.90 -6.53 7.44
CA THR A 92 -5.46 -5.46 6.54
C THR A 92 -3.94 -5.43 6.41
N LEU A 93 -3.20 -5.66 7.51
CA LEU A 93 -1.74 -5.79 7.46
C LEU A 93 -1.30 -6.98 6.62
N ALA A 94 -1.86 -8.16 6.86
CA ALA A 94 -1.51 -9.36 6.12
C ALA A 94 -1.75 -9.17 4.61
N GLY A 95 -2.91 -8.63 4.23
CA GLY A 95 -3.19 -8.28 2.84
C GLY A 95 -2.24 -7.21 2.28
N GLY A 96 -1.91 -6.20 3.07
CA GLY A 96 -0.94 -5.16 2.70
C GLY A 96 0.45 -5.73 2.42
N VAL A 97 0.95 -6.66 3.24
CA VAL A 97 2.25 -7.32 3.03
C VAL A 97 2.25 -8.06 1.70
N VAL A 98 1.23 -8.91 1.47
CA VAL A 98 1.14 -9.71 0.23
C VAL A 98 1.08 -8.81 -1.01
N ILE A 99 0.31 -7.72 -0.96
CA ILE A 99 0.20 -6.77 -2.07
C ILE A 99 1.52 -6.01 -2.30
N THR A 100 2.20 -5.57 -1.23
CA THR A 100 3.49 -4.87 -1.34
C THR A 100 4.56 -5.72 -2.03
N PHE A 101 4.55 -7.03 -1.79
CA PHE A 101 5.53 -7.96 -2.36
C PHE A 101 4.98 -8.75 -3.56
N ALA A 102 3.88 -8.31 -4.18
CA ALA A 102 3.23 -9.06 -5.26
C ALA A 102 4.18 -9.31 -6.45
N LYS A 103 5.04 -8.34 -6.79
CA LYS A 103 6.04 -8.50 -7.87
C LYS A 103 7.12 -9.51 -7.49
N GLU A 104 7.64 -9.40 -6.28
CA GLU A 104 8.67 -10.30 -5.76
C GLU A 104 8.15 -11.74 -5.65
N ILE A 105 6.90 -11.92 -5.23
CA ILE A 105 6.21 -13.21 -5.21
C ILE A 105 6.06 -13.75 -6.63
N LEU A 106 5.62 -12.92 -7.58
CA LEU A 106 5.49 -13.33 -8.98
C LEU A 106 6.84 -13.80 -9.54
N ASN A 107 7.90 -13.00 -9.38
CA ASN A 107 9.23 -13.37 -9.85
C ASN A 107 9.72 -14.67 -9.20
N MET A 108 9.46 -14.87 -7.90
CA MET A 108 9.84 -16.10 -7.21
C MET A 108 9.17 -17.35 -7.79
N ILE A 109 7.93 -17.25 -8.27
CA ILE A 109 7.21 -18.38 -8.85
C ILE A 109 7.46 -18.54 -10.35
N THR A 110 7.79 -17.46 -11.08
CA THR A 110 8.05 -17.51 -12.52
C THR A 110 9.52 -17.72 -12.90
N GLY A 111 10.44 -17.55 -11.95
CA GLY A 111 11.89 -17.60 -12.19
C GLY A 111 12.47 -16.24 -12.49
#